data_AF-A0A919ISJ7-F1
#
_entry.id   AF-A0A919ISJ7-F1
#
_cell.length_a   1.000
_cell.length_b   1.000
_cell.length_c   1.000
_cell.angle_alpha   90.00
_cell.angle_beta   90.00
_cell.angle_gamma   90.00
#
_symmetry.space_group_name_H-M   'P 1'
#
loop_
_entity.id
_entity.type
_entity.pdbx_description
1 polymer ?
#
loop_
_entity_poly.entity_id
_entity_poly.type
_entity_poly.pdbx_seq_one_letter_code
_entity_poly.pdbx_strand_id
1 'polypeptide(L)'
;MATGESGYEYKMTMSDERSSRSRTEAAMHDTADKLEVVEAAMHRSAQAIPDQAIRRRLHDVANQVTATAIDIEKRAEDLPPSRPEQAVPRPARG
;
A
#
# COMPACT_ATOMS: atom_id res chain seq x y z
N MET A 1 15.78 -17.54 -42.52
CA MET A 1 16.38 -16.24 -42.16
C MET A 1 15.78 -15.82 -40.82
N ALA A 2 16.61 -15.20 -39.98
CA ALA A 2 16.54 -15.19 -38.53
C ALA A 2 15.33 -14.45 -37.90
N THR A 3 15.00 -14.95 -36.70
CA THR A 3 14.16 -14.41 -35.63
C THR A 3 14.63 -13.03 -35.15
N GLY A 4 13.67 -12.15 -34.84
CA GLY A 4 13.89 -10.94 -34.05
C GLY A 4 13.04 -11.03 -32.79
N GLU A 5 13.68 -11.43 -31.70
CA GLU A 5 13.07 -11.83 -30.44
C GLU A 5 12.42 -10.66 -29.69
N SER A 6 11.21 -10.93 -29.20
CA SER A 6 10.64 -10.38 -27.98
C SER A 6 11.64 -10.51 -26.82
N GLY A 7 11.97 -9.42 -26.14
CA GLY A 7 12.99 -9.51 -25.08
C GLY A 7 13.24 -8.25 -24.27
N TYR A 8 12.20 -7.50 -23.89
CA TYR A 8 12.32 -6.58 -22.75
C TYR A 8 11.88 -7.29 -21.47
N GLU A 9 12.52 -8.43 -21.17
CA GLU A 9 12.43 -9.04 -19.86
C GLU A 9 13.41 -8.28 -18.95
N TYR A 10 12.91 -7.20 -18.33
CA TYR A 10 13.64 -6.44 -17.33
C TYR A 10 13.93 -7.41 -16.18
N LYS A 11 15.18 -7.90 -16.08
CA LYS A 11 15.66 -8.69 -14.95
C LYS A 11 15.65 -7.80 -13.70
N MET A 12 14.48 -7.62 -13.08
CA MET A 12 14.41 -7.07 -11.73
C MET A 12 15.15 -8.04 -10.82
N THR A 13 16.17 -7.53 -10.13
CA THR A 13 16.92 -8.36 -9.19
C THR A 13 16.09 -8.53 -7.93
N MET A 14 16.32 -9.61 -7.18
CA MET A 14 15.69 -9.84 -5.86
C MET A 14 15.84 -8.65 -4.90
N SER A 15 16.91 -7.87 -5.05
CA SER A 15 17.14 -6.64 -4.30
C SER A 15 16.19 -5.51 -4.72
N ASP A 16 15.87 -5.39 -6.01
CA ASP A 16 14.92 -4.40 -6.52
C ASP A 16 13.49 -4.73 -6.07
N GLU A 17 13.11 -6.01 -6.03
CA GLU A 17 11.79 -6.45 -5.57
C GLU A 17 11.60 -6.19 -4.06
N ARG A 18 12.61 -6.52 -3.24
CA ARG A 18 12.60 -6.20 -1.80
C ARG A 18 12.58 -4.70 -1.55
N SER A 19 13.35 -3.93 -2.32
CA SER A 19 13.40 -2.46 -2.22
C SER A 19 12.09 -1.82 -2.70
N SER A 20 11.40 -2.41 -3.69
CA SER A 20 10.07 -1.96 -4.09
C SER A 20 9.02 -2.25 -3.02
N ARG A 21 9.03 -3.44 -2.43
CA ARG A 21 8.09 -3.78 -1.35
C ARG A 21 8.28 -2.85 -0.15
N SER A 22 9.50 -2.68 0.32
CA SER A 22 9.78 -1.82 1.48
C SER A 22 9.31 -0.38 1.25
N ARG A 23 9.43 0.14 0.02
CA ARG A 23 8.87 1.44 -0.35
C ARG A 23 7.34 1.45 -0.37
N THR A 24 6.70 0.38 -0.84
CA THR A 24 5.23 0.25 -0.82
C THR A 24 4.69 0.19 0.60
N GLU A 25 5.29 -0.63 1.46
CA GLU A 25 4.96 -0.74 2.89
C GLU A 25 5.09 0.61 3.59
N ALA A 26 6.24 1.29 3.42
CA ALA A 26 6.46 2.62 3.98
C ALA A 26 5.45 3.67 3.48
N ALA A 27 5.09 3.63 2.19
CA ALA A 27 4.09 4.54 1.63
C ALA A 27 2.68 4.26 2.17
N MET A 28 2.36 3.01 2.47
CA MET A 28 1.07 2.63 3.06
C MET A 28 0.97 3.10 4.51
N HIS A 29 2.01 2.91 5.33
CA HIS A 29 2.08 3.47 6.68
C HIS A 29 1.96 4.99 6.69
N ASP A 30 2.74 5.69 5.86
CA ASP A 30 2.66 7.15 5.74
C ASP A 30 1.27 7.63 5.27
N THR A 31 0.57 6.82 4.47
CA THR A 31 -0.81 7.12 4.09
C THR A 31 -1.77 6.94 5.26
N ALA A 32 -1.62 5.87 6.06
CA ALA A 32 -2.44 5.65 7.26
C ALA A 32 -2.26 6.80 8.26
N ASP A 33 -1.02 7.22 8.54
CA ASP A 33 -0.70 8.36 9.41
C ASP A 33 -1.36 9.66 8.93
N LYS A 34 -1.34 9.92 7.62
CA LYS A 34 -2.00 11.10 7.04
C LYS A 34 -3.51 11.06 7.19
N LEU A 35 -4.13 9.88 7.12
CA LEU A 35 -5.56 9.72 7.33
C LEU A 35 -5.95 10.00 8.79
N GLU A 36 -5.11 9.63 9.77
CA GLU A 36 -5.32 9.98 11.18
C GLU A 36 -5.30 11.50 11.40
N VAL A 37 -4.38 12.22 10.74
CA VAL A 37 -4.34 13.69 10.79
C VAL A 37 -5.62 14.31 10.24
N VAL A 38 -6.15 13.75 9.14
CA VAL A 38 -7.41 14.21 8.53
C VAL A 38 -8.59 13.93 9.46
N GLU A 39 -8.70 12.73 10.03
CA GLU A 39 -9.73 12.39 11.02
C GLU A 39 -9.74 13.39 12.19
N ALA A 40 -8.58 13.66 12.79
CA ALA A 40 -8.46 14.62 13.88
C ALA A 40 -8.88 16.04 13.48
N ALA A 41 -8.61 16.46 12.24
CA ALA A 41 -9.09 17.73 11.70
C ALA A 41 -10.62 17.74 11.55
N MET A 42 -11.21 16.66 11.01
CA MET A 42 -12.66 16.53 10.84
C MET A 42 -13.41 16.55 12.16
N HIS A 43 -12.91 15.87 13.19
CA HIS A 43 -13.50 15.92 14.53
C HIS A 43 -13.46 17.32 15.14
N ARG A 44 -12.34 18.05 14.99
CA ARG A 44 -12.25 19.45 15.43
C ARG A 44 -13.24 20.34 14.68
N SER A 45 -13.37 20.17 13.36
CA SER A 45 -14.37 20.91 12.57
C SER A 45 -15.80 20.59 12.99
N ALA A 46 -16.11 19.33 13.30
CA ALA A 46 -17.43 18.92 13.77
C ALA A 46 -17.82 19.60 15.10
N GLN A 47 -16.86 19.79 16.02
CA GLN A 47 -17.09 20.50 17.28
C GLN A 47 -17.43 21.98 17.09
N ALA A 48 -16.90 22.61 16.05
CA ALA A 48 -17.15 24.01 15.74
C ALA A 48 -18.50 24.27 15.05
N ILE A 49 -19.19 23.23 14.58
CA ILE A 49 -20.45 23.36 13.84
C ILE A 49 -21.64 23.22 14.79
N PRO A 50 -22.53 24.23 14.88
CA PRO A 50 -23.69 24.18 15.77
C PRO A 50 -24.81 23.26 15.25
N ASP A 51 -24.86 23.01 13.93
CA ASP A 51 -25.82 22.12 13.30
C ASP A 51 -25.52 20.65 13.66
N GLN A 52 -26.45 19.99 14.35
CA GLN A 52 -26.28 18.60 14.77
C GLN A 52 -26.28 17.60 13.61
N ALA A 53 -27.01 17.86 12.53
CA ALA A 53 -27.05 16.96 11.38
C ALA A 53 -25.72 16.99 10.63
N ILE A 54 -25.13 18.17 10.45
CA ILE A 54 -23.80 18.32 9.84
C ILE A 54 -22.73 17.72 10.74
N ARG A 55 -22.80 17.94 12.05
CA ARG A 55 -21.88 17.34 13.03
C ARG A 55 -21.88 15.81 12.96
N ARG A 56 -23.07 15.19 12.94
CA ARG A 56 -23.19 13.72 12.80
C ARG A 56 -22.59 13.22 11.51
N ARG A 57 -22.89 13.85 10.37
CA ARG A 57 -22.29 13.49 9.08
C ARG A 57 -20.77 13.58 9.10
N LEU A 58 -20.19 14.60 9.74
CA LEU A 58 -18.74 14.72 9.85
C LEU A 58 -18.14 13.63 10.75
N HIS A 59 -18.80 13.25 11.84
CA HIS A 59 -18.36 12.10 12.64
C HIS A 59 -18.43 10.79 11.84
N ASP A 60 -19.50 10.57 11.08
CA ASP A 60 -19.64 9.37 10.26
C ASP A 60 -18.53 9.27 9.19
N VAL A 61 -18.21 10.39 8.54
CA VAL A 61 -17.11 10.42 7.56
C VAL A 61 -15.75 10.25 8.25
N ALA A 62 -15.52 10.89 9.41
CA ALA A 62 -14.29 10.69 10.17
C ALA A 62 -14.09 9.20 10.53
N ASN A 63 -15.14 8.53 11.01
CA ASN A 63 -15.10 7.09 11.31
C ASN A 63 -14.76 6.25 10.06
N GLN A 64 -15.25 6.61 8.88
CA GLN A 64 -14.90 5.93 7.62
C GLN A 64 -13.44 6.14 7.24
N VAL A 65 -12.89 7.33 7.49
CA VAL A 65 -11.46 7.63 7.29
C VAL A 65 -10.61 6.74 8.20
N THR A 66 -10.97 6.62 9.49
CA THR A 66 -10.27 5.75 10.46
C THR A 66 -10.34 4.28 10.05
N ALA A 67 -11.51 3.81 9.64
CA ALA A 67 -11.66 2.44 9.14
C ALA A 67 -10.76 2.16 7.92
N THR A 68 -10.64 3.15 7.02
CA THR A 68 -9.76 3.05 5.84
C THR A 68 -8.28 3.02 6.22
N ALA A 69 -7.86 3.85 7.18
CA ALA A 69 -6.48 3.88 7.68
C ALA A 69 -6.07 2.52 8.27
N ILE A 70 -6.93 1.94 9.12
CA ILE A 70 -6.74 0.61 9.70
C ILE A 70 -6.62 -0.47 8.63
N ASP A 71 -7.45 -0.38 7.58
CA ASP A 71 -7.43 -1.34 6.47
C ASP A 71 -6.13 -1.26 5.66
N ILE A 72 -5.59 -0.05 5.47
CA ILE A 72 -4.30 0.17 4.80
C ILE A 72 -3.16 -0.36 5.65
N GLU A 73 -3.16 -0.09 6.95
CA GLU A 73 -2.15 -0.56 7.90
C GLU A 73 -2.06 -2.09 7.87
N LYS A 74 -3.20 -2.78 7.99
CA LYS A 74 -3.25 -4.25 7.90
C LYS A 74 -2.70 -4.78 6.58
N ARG A 75 -3.01 -4.12 5.46
CA ARG A 75 -2.49 -4.53 4.15
C ARG A 75 -0.99 -4.31 4.03
N ALA A 76 -0.42 -3.32 4.73
CA ALA A 76 1.02 -3.10 4.79
C ALA A 76 1.70 -4.25 5.54
N GLU A 77 1.14 -4.64 6.69
CA GLU A 77 1.59 -5.78 7.50
C GLU A 77 1.48 -7.12 6.75
N ASP A 78 0.39 -7.32 5.99
CA ASP A 78 0.09 -8.54 5.26
C ASP A 78 0.85 -8.69 3.92
N LEU A 79 1.74 -7.75 3.56
CA LEU A 79 2.51 -7.86 2.32
C LEU A 79 3.28 -9.20 2.30
N PRO A 80 3.09 -10.06 1.27
CA PRO A 80 3.68 -11.39 1.24
C PRO A 80 5.20 -11.31 1.07
N PRO A 81 6.00 -12.16 1.75
CA PRO A 81 7.45 -12.19 1.58
C PRO A 81 7.80 -12.38 0.10
N SER A 82 8.81 -11.64 -0.39
CA SER A 82 9.34 -11.82 -1.75
C SER A 82 9.66 -13.30 -1.95
N ARG A 83 9.01 -13.93 -2.91
CA ARG A 83 9.05 -15.39 -3.14
C ARG A 83 10.50 -15.83 -3.37
N PRO A 84 11.01 -16.89 -2.71
CA PRO A 84 12.27 -17.49 -3.14
C PRO A 84 12.09 -18.09 -4.54
N GLU A 85 13.01 -17.77 -5.44
CA GLU A 85 13.10 -18.27 -6.81
C GLU A 85 12.99 -19.81 -6.82
N GLN A 86 12.11 -20.36 -7.65
CA GLN A 86 12.22 -21.75 -8.04
C GLN A 86 13.58 -21.90 -8.74
N ALA A 87 14.49 -22.65 -8.12
CA ALA A 87 15.76 -23.00 -8.72
C ALA A 87 15.51 -23.64 -10.09
N VAL A 88 15.73 -22.90 -11.16
CA VAL A 88 15.66 -23.40 -12.52
C VAL A 88 16.77 -24.44 -12.65
N PRO A 89 16.48 -25.74 -12.86
CA PRO A 89 17.54 -26.72 -13.04
C PRO A 89 18.30 -26.39 -14.32
N ARG A 90 19.59 -26.05 -14.21
CA ARG A 90 20.46 -25.86 -15.38
C ARG A 90 20.45 -27.15 -16.20
N PRO A 91 20.17 -27.11 -17.52
CA PRO A 91 20.29 -28.30 -18.33
C PRO A 91 21.74 -28.78 -18.28
N ALA A 92 21.93 -30.06 -17.95
CA ALA A 92 23.21 -30.72 -18.06
C ALA A 92 23.68 -30.64 -19.52
N ARG A 93 24.81 -29.99 -19.76
CA ARG A 93 25.49 -30.09 -21.06
C ARG A 93 26.08 -31.49 -21.15
N GLY A 94 25.54 -32.30 -22.06
CA GLY A 94 26.20 -33.49 -22.58
C GLY A 94 27.29 -33.12 -23.59
#